data_AF-A0A9P9Q403-F1
#
_entry.id   AF-A0A9P9Q403-F1
#
_cell.length_a   1.000
_cell.length_b   1.000
_cell.length_c   1.000
_cell.angle_alpha   90.00
_cell.angle_beta   90.00
_cell.angle_gamma   90.00
#
_symmetry.space_group_name_H-M   'P 1'
#
loop_
_entity.id
_entity.type
_entity.pdbx_description
1 polymer ?
#
loop_
_entity_poly.entity_id
_entity_poly.type
_entity_poly.pdbx_seq_one_letter_code
_entity_poly.pdbx_strand_id
1 'polypeptide(L)'
;MAARTSADVKAARKRVGTYLASKIVHAGSVTEEFIPYDEIERAWTGHDVIEAVLCVAELSTDGLERIRKNFLRVLSILIWINGTECLDDIGNRMVEGRDLPFKDTGLPAGLDSLKWLEDPLLRPKFQSLQHIFVPATLCESSEVQDINKDCRLPFQEISEDVSSGAYGVVDKVTIAPFHFFTRHEEHTNQGPKIVACKKYHSASSLARHDIERELYNLQLLKESSTSHEHILIHLTIVHHRGRHLILLPWADRHDLDHFLREGKDHTAKQIYDFDKWFPGVLADPRTTLESICRQMRHIADALKWLHEGILTHRANRNRVYFAHMDLKPDNVLIKRDDISSGPSKVGKWILCDFGLSAFKKDDQLNTTQFSSMQDYFERDLSMNTPARRAPGAYQPPEVGGPESDNITTLTGAGRGGDIWAFGCVLAEVLAFSIGGSSFVHDFRKARKGVHKTDYFYEKRANLVASSAHIKKTYQVRPGIVKWLRELVGTASLPKTLVSCCVETILQLLETDRESRPKSSEVQM
;
A
#
# COMPACT_ATOMS: atom_id res chain seq x y z
N MET A 1 -2.51 -15.19 -57.14
CA MET A 1 -2.65 -15.72 -55.76
C MET A 1 -3.92 -16.56 -55.71
N ALA A 2 -3.84 -17.80 -55.22
CA ALA A 2 -5.03 -18.65 -55.07
C ALA A 2 -5.96 -18.07 -53.99
N ALA A 3 -7.27 -18.07 -54.23
CA ALA A 3 -8.25 -17.69 -53.23
C ALA A 3 -8.11 -18.59 -51.98
N ARG A 4 -8.04 -18.00 -50.78
CA ARG A 4 -7.99 -18.75 -49.52
C ARG A 4 -9.23 -19.63 -49.42
N THR A 5 -9.07 -20.90 -49.04
CA THR A 5 -10.23 -21.80 -48.94
C THR A 5 -11.02 -21.50 -47.66
N SER A 6 -12.32 -21.82 -47.65
CA SER A 6 -13.16 -21.72 -46.44
C SER A 6 -12.58 -22.54 -45.27
N ALA A 7 -11.89 -23.64 -45.55
CA ALA A 7 -11.21 -24.46 -44.55
C ALA A 7 -10.02 -23.72 -43.90
N ASP A 8 -9.24 -22.98 -44.69
CA ASP A 8 -8.07 -22.22 -44.21
C ASP A 8 -8.48 -21.07 -43.28
N VAL A 9 -9.55 -20.34 -43.64
CA VAL A 9 -10.10 -19.26 -42.82
C VAL A 9 -10.62 -19.80 -41.48
N LYS A 10 -11.36 -20.92 -41.51
CA LYS A 10 -11.87 -21.57 -40.31
C LYS A 10 -10.74 -22.07 -39.42
N ALA A 11 -9.67 -22.63 -40.01
CA ALA A 11 -8.48 -23.05 -39.27
C ALA A 11 -7.76 -21.87 -38.61
N ALA A 12 -7.62 -20.74 -39.32
CA ALA A 12 -7.00 -19.53 -38.78
C ALA A 12 -7.80 -18.95 -37.59
N ARG A 13 -9.12 -18.79 -37.74
CA ARG A 13 -10.02 -18.35 -36.65
C ARG A 13 -9.95 -19.28 -35.44
N LYS A 14 -9.99 -20.60 -35.67
CA LYS A 14 -9.86 -21.61 -34.61
C LYS A 14 -8.52 -21.52 -33.91
N ARG A 15 -7.42 -21.32 -34.63
CA ARG A 15 -6.07 -21.18 -34.08
C ARG A 15 -5.98 -19.99 -33.13
N VAL A 16 -6.43 -18.80 -33.57
CA VAL A 16 -6.44 -17.59 -32.74
C VAL A 16 -7.33 -17.78 -31.52
N GLY A 17 -8.55 -18.30 -31.69
CA GLY A 17 -9.48 -18.57 -30.58
C GLY A 17 -8.92 -19.56 -29.55
N THR A 18 -8.27 -20.65 -30.02
CA THR A 18 -7.64 -21.65 -29.15
C THR A 18 -6.46 -21.05 -28.38
N TYR A 19 -5.65 -20.23 -29.04
CA TYR A 19 -4.56 -19.51 -28.39
C TYR A 19 -5.09 -18.59 -27.29
N LEU A 20 -6.05 -17.71 -27.60
CA LEU A 20 -6.67 -16.80 -26.63
C LEU A 20 -7.24 -17.56 -25.43
N ALA A 21 -7.92 -18.69 -25.66
CA ALA A 21 -8.48 -19.52 -24.59
C ALA A 21 -7.40 -20.09 -23.66
N SER A 22 -6.23 -20.46 -24.22
CA SER A 22 -5.10 -20.97 -23.43
C SER A 22 -4.41 -19.89 -22.57
N LYS A 23 -4.74 -18.62 -22.79
CA LYS A 23 -4.13 -17.45 -22.15
C LYS A 23 -5.05 -16.72 -21.17
N ILE A 24 -6.22 -17.28 -20.88
CA ILE A 24 -7.11 -16.75 -19.85
C ILE A 24 -6.43 -16.83 -18.49
N VAL A 25 -6.36 -15.70 -17.82
CA VAL A 25 -5.99 -15.59 -16.40
C VAL A 25 -7.22 -15.85 -15.55
N HIS A 26 -7.07 -16.47 -14.38
CA HIS A 26 -8.18 -16.83 -13.46
C HIS A 26 -9.29 -17.67 -14.11
N ALA A 27 -8.90 -18.57 -15.02
CA ALA A 27 -9.83 -19.44 -15.73
C ALA A 27 -10.79 -20.18 -14.75
N GLY A 28 -12.10 -20.08 -15.00
CA GLY A 28 -13.13 -20.65 -14.14
C GLY A 28 -13.73 -19.66 -13.13
N SER A 29 -13.06 -18.54 -12.85
CA SER A 29 -13.68 -17.40 -12.15
C SER A 29 -14.30 -16.47 -13.19
N VAL A 30 -15.56 -16.72 -13.55
CA VAL A 30 -16.31 -15.95 -14.57
C VAL A 30 -16.19 -14.43 -14.36
N THR A 31 -16.09 -14.01 -13.10
CA THR A 31 -16.06 -12.61 -12.71
C THR A 31 -14.64 -12.02 -12.64
N GLU A 32 -13.60 -12.82 -12.75
CA GLU A 32 -12.19 -12.37 -12.68
C GLU A 32 -11.39 -12.76 -13.92
N GLU A 33 -11.92 -13.64 -14.76
CA GLU A 33 -11.25 -14.09 -15.97
C GLU A 33 -11.05 -12.96 -16.98
N PHE A 34 -9.82 -12.82 -17.47
CA PHE A 34 -9.47 -11.88 -18.54
C PHE A 34 -8.25 -12.38 -19.33
N ILE A 35 -8.02 -11.77 -20.49
CA ILE A 35 -6.85 -12.03 -21.32
C ILE A 35 -5.98 -10.76 -21.33
N PRO A 36 -4.71 -10.82 -20.90
CA PRO A 36 -3.78 -9.71 -20.99
C PRO A 36 -3.62 -9.20 -22.43
N TYR A 37 -3.46 -7.89 -22.60
CA TYR A 37 -3.40 -7.31 -23.95
C TYR A 37 -2.20 -7.77 -24.76
N ASP A 38 -1.05 -7.98 -24.13
CA ASP A 38 0.14 -8.51 -24.80
C ASP A 38 -0.08 -9.93 -25.33
N GLU A 39 -0.92 -10.74 -24.68
CA GLU A 39 -1.35 -12.04 -25.20
C GLU A 39 -2.34 -11.90 -26.37
N ILE A 40 -3.20 -10.88 -26.35
CA ILE A 40 -4.01 -10.53 -27.53
C ILE A 40 -3.09 -10.19 -28.70
N GLU A 41 -2.13 -9.28 -28.53
CA GLU A 41 -1.18 -8.91 -29.59
C GLU A 41 -0.45 -10.15 -30.14
N ARG A 42 0.08 -11.01 -29.26
CA ARG A 42 0.73 -12.28 -29.65
C ARG A 42 -0.18 -13.18 -30.47
N ALA A 43 -1.46 -13.30 -30.12
CA ALA A 43 -2.43 -14.12 -30.86
C ALA A 43 -2.56 -13.69 -32.34
N TRP A 44 -2.31 -12.41 -32.62
CA TRP A 44 -2.38 -11.80 -33.94
C TRP A 44 -1.00 -11.59 -34.59
N THR A 45 0.09 -12.05 -33.98
CA THR A 45 1.43 -12.01 -34.58
C THR A 45 1.59 -13.06 -35.68
N GLY A 46 2.33 -12.68 -36.74
CA GLY A 46 2.56 -13.49 -37.93
C GLY A 46 2.23 -12.71 -39.20
N HIS A 47 2.89 -13.05 -40.31
CA HIS A 47 2.84 -12.24 -41.53
C HIS A 47 1.45 -12.26 -42.21
N ASP A 48 0.65 -13.31 -42.00
CA ASP A 48 -0.61 -13.53 -42.72
C ASP A 48 -1.82 -13.82 -41.81
N VAL A 49 -1.68 -13.70 -40.48
CA VAL A 49 -2.75 -14.09 -39.54
C VAL A 49 -4.00 -13.23 -39.69
N ILE A 50 -3.82 -11.90 -39.74
CA ILE A 50 -4.92 -10.94 -39.92
C ILE A 50 -5.66 -11.23 -41.23
N GLU A 51 -4.91 -11.39 -42.32
CA GLU A 51 -5.47 -11.65 -43.64
C GLU A 51 -6.19 -12.99 -43.72
N ALA A 52 -5.64 -14.04 -43.07
CA ALA A 52 -6.25 -15.35 -42.98
C ALA A 52 -7.58 -15.32 -42.24
N VAL A 53 -7.65 -14.57 -41.13
CA VAL A 53 -8.85 -14.45 -40.30
C VAL A 53 -9.94 -13.63 -41.00
N LEU A 54 -9.56 -12.56 -41.69
CA LEU A 54 -10.49 -11.66 -42.40
C LEU A 54 -10.84 -12.15 -43.82
N CYS A 55 -10.30 -13.29 -44.26
CA CYS A 55 -10.53 -13.85 -45.60
C CYS A 55 -10.14 -12.88 -46.73
N VAL A 56 -9.01 -12.17 -46.58
CA VAL A 56 -8.52 -11.21 -47.58
C VAL A 56 -7.21 -11.70 -48.23
N ALA A 57 -7.02 -11.35 -49.50
CA ALA A 57 -5.86 -11.78 -50.28
C ALA A 57 -4.60 -10.98 -49.90
N GLU A 58 -4.69 -9.64 -49.93
CA GLU A 58 -3.62 -8.72 -49.55
C GLU A 58 -4.23 -7.48 -48.90
N LEU A 59 -3.72 -7.09 -47.73
CA LEU A 59 -3.98 -5.79 -47.13
C LEU A 59 -2.79 -4.84 -47.39
N SER A 60 -3.07 -3.55 -47.55
CA SER A 60 -2.01 -2.55 -47.59
C SER A 60 -1.26 -2.53 -46.24
N THR A 61 0.01 -2.12 -46.25
CA THR A 61 0.81 -1.96 -45.02
C THR A 61 0.12 -1.02 -44.02
N ASP A 62 -0.46 0.08 -44.50
CA ASP A 62 -1.25 1.00 -43.69
C ASP A 62 -2.49 0.34 -43.09
N GLY A 63 -3.20 -0.49 -43.87
CA GLY A 63 -4.34 -1.27 -43.39
C GLY A 63 -3.98 -2.25 -42.29
N LEU A 64 -2.85 -2.95 -42.42
CA LEU A 64 -2.34 -3.88 -41.38
C LEU A 64 -1.97 -3.13 -40.09
N GLU A 65 -1.25 -2.02 -40.19
CA GLU A 65 -0.88 -1.20 -39.03
C GLU A 65 -2.12 -0.58 -38.37
N ARG A 66 -3.09 -0.12 -39.17
CA ARG A 66 -4.38 0.36 -38.68
C ARG A 66 -5.14 -0.72 -37.90
N ILE A 67 -5.07 -1.98 -38.33
CA ILE A 67 -5.70 -3.11 -37.62
C ILE A 67 -5.01 -3.41 -36.30
N ARG A 68 -3.68 -3.56 -36.33
CA ARG A 68 -2.88 -3.81 -35.14
C ARG A 68 -3.10 -2.74 -34.07
N LYS A 69 -3.26 -1.49 -34.48
CA LYS A 69 -3.44 -0.36 -33.57
C LYS A 69 -4.85 -0.22 -33.00
N ASN A 70 -5.90 -0.58 -33.75
CA ASN A 70 -7.27 -0.13 -33.42
C ASN A 70 -8.33 -1.23 -33.29
N PHE A 71 -8.08 -2.48 -33.70
CA PHE A 71 -9.17 -3.46 -33.81
C PHE A 71 -8.88 -4.84 -33.20
N LEU A 72 -7.70 -5.08 -32.60
CA LEU A 72 -7.35 -6.41 -32.13
C LEU A 72 -8.30 -6.93 -31.05
N ARG A 73 -8.79 -6.07 -30.15
CA ARG A 73 -9.74 -6.50 -29.10
C ARG A 73 -11.10 -6.83 -29.72
N VAL A 74 -11.65 -5.95 -30.55
CA VAL A 74 -12.94 -6.21 -31.23
C VAL A 74 -12.88 -7.50 -32.06
N LEU A 75 -11.83 -7.68 -32.87
CA LEU A 75 -11.66 -8.88 -33.68
C LEU A 75 -11.54 -10.14 -32.82
N SER A 76 -10.83 -10.07 -31.69
CA SER A 76 -10.70 -11.19 -30.76
C SER A 76 -12.05 -11.57 -30.14
N ILE A 77 -12.86 -10.58 -29.75
CA ILE A 77 -14.22 -10.82 -29.24
C ILE A 77 -15.09 -11.47 -30.31
N LEU A 78 -15.02 -11.00 -31.57
CA LEU A 78 -15.78 -11.58 -32.68
C LEU A 78 -15.40 -13.04 -32.95
N ILE A 79 -14.11 -13.39 -32.88
CA ILE A 79 -13.67 -14.80 -32.93
C ILE A 79 -14.27 -15.58 -31.77
N TRP A 80 -14.20 -15.02 -30.55
CA TRP A 80 -14.65 -15.67 -29.33
C TRP A 80 -16.15 -16.01 -29.34
N ILE A 81 -16.97 -15.12 -29.89
CA ILE A 81 -18.44 -15.31 -29.99
C ILE A 81 -18.87 -15.99 -31.29
N ASN A 82 -17.92 -16.41 -32.14
CA ASN A 82 -18.16 -17.01 -33.45
C ASN A 82 -18.91 -16.09 -34.44
N GLY A 83 -18.59 -14.80 -34.45
CA GLY A 83 -19.14 -13.78 -35.37
C GLY A 83 -18.51 -13.82 -36.76
N THR A 84 -18.55 -14.97 -37.43
CA THR A 84 -17.85 -15.22 -38.70
C THR A 84 -18.28 -14.31 -39.84
N GLU A 85 -19.58 -14.09 -40.00
CA GLU A 85 -20.14 -13.23 -41.06
C GLU A 85 -19.68 -11.78 -40.90
N CYS A 86 -19.61 -11.31 -39.64
CA CYS A 86 -19.11 -9.98 -39.34
C CYS A 86 -17.62 -9.84 -39.66
N LEU A 87 -16.80 -10.86 -39.36
CA LEU A 87 -15.38 -10.87 -39.73
C LEU A 87 -15.18 -10.82 -41.26
N ASP A 88 -16.03 -11.50 -42.03
CA ASP A 88 -15.99 -11.46 -43.50
C ASP A 88 -16.39 -10.07 -44.04
N ASP A 89 -17.46 -9.45 -43.50
CA ASP A 89 -17.86 -8.08 -43.87
C ASP A 89 -16.77 -7.05 -43.54
N ILE A 90 -16.12 -7.17 -42.38
CA ILE A 90 -14.99 -6.32 -41.99
C ILE A 90 -13.84 -6.44 -43.00
N GLY A 91 -13.49 -7.67 -43.42
CA GLY A 91 -12.47 -7.91 -44.43
C GLY A 91 -12.78 -7.18 -45.75
N ASN A 92 -14.02 -7.29 -46.23
CA ASN A 92 -14.46 -6.63 -47.47
C ASN A 92 -14.38 -5.10 -47.37
N ARG A 93 -14.90 -4.51 -46.29
CA ARG A 93 -14.84 -3.05 -46.07
C ARG A 93 -13.42 -2.51 -46.02
N MET A 94 -12.50 -3.28 -45.42
CA MET A 94 -11.09 -2.92 -45.32
C MET A 94 -10.40 -2.90 -46.69
N VAL A 95 -10.66 -3.90 -47.55
CA VAL A 95 -10.14 -3.94 -48.93
C VAL A 95 -10.67 -2.77 -49.76
N GLU A 96 -11.92 -2.37 -49.54
CA GLU A 96 -12.54 -1.22 -50.19
C GLU A 96 -12.10 0.14 -49.63
N GLY A 97 -11.24 0.15 -48.60
CA GLY A 97 -10.76 1.38 -47.96
C GLY A 97 -11.83 2.13 -47.16
N ARG A 98 -12.94 1.47 -46.81
CA ARG A 98 -14.02 2.06 -46.00
C ARG A 98 -13.63 2.10 -44.52
N ASP A 99 -14.12 3.11 -43.82
CA ASP A 99 -13.97 3.19 -42.37
C ASP A 99 -14.87 2.17 -41.66
N LEU A 100 -14.36 1.59 -40.57
CA LEU A 100 -15.14 0.73 -39.70
C LEU A 100 -15.89 1.57 -38.65
N PRO A 101 -17.15 1.21 -38.33
CA PRO A 101 -17.98 1.98 -37.40
C PRO A 101 -17.61 1.77 -35.92
N PHE A 102 -16.57 1.00 -35.63
CA PHE A 102 -16.14 0.63 -34.28
C PHE A 102 -14.62 0.70 -34.18
N LYS A 103 -14.08 0.85 -32.97
CA LYS A 103 -12.65 0.79 -32.64
C LYS A 103 -12.50 0.22 -31.23
N ASP A 104 -11.32 -0.32 -30.90
CA ASP A 104 -11.00 -0.80 -29.56
C ASP A 104 -11.15 0.31 -28.49
N THR A 105 -10.90 1.58 -28.86
CA THR A 105 -11.12 2.75 -27.98
C THR A 105 -12.59 2.99 -27.61
N GLY A 106 -13.52 2.36 -28.33
CA GLY A 106 -14.97 2.40 -28.04
C GLY A 106 -15.45 1.30 -27.09
N LEU A 107 -14.55 0.46 -26.59
CA LEU A 107 -14.87 -0.59 -25.61
C LEU A 107 -14.62 -0.10 -24.17
N PRO A 108 -15.39 -0.58 -23.17
CA PRO A 108 -16.54 -1.48 -23.31
C PRO A 108 -17.78 -0.76 -23.89
N ALA A 109 -18.43 -1.39 -24.86
CA ALA A 109 -19.58 -0.86 -25.58
C ALA A 109 -20.90 -1.32 -24.97
N GLY A 110 -21.87 -0.41 -24.86
CA GLY A 110 -23.27 -0.75 -24.56
C GLY A 110 -24.01 -1.30 -25.79
N LEU A 111 -25.19 -1.91 -25.59
CA LEU A 111 -25.99 -2.50 -26.68
C LEU A 111 -26.30 -1.51 -27.82
N ASP A 112 -26.57 -0.25 -27.48
CA ASP A 112 -26.85 0.79 -28.49
C ASP A 112 -25.66 1.06 -29.42
N SER A 113 -24.44 0.97 -28.89
CA SER A 113 -23.19 1.14 -29.65
C SER A 113 -22.83 -0.09 -30.49
N LEU A 114 -23.54 -1.21 -30.31
CA LEU A 114 -23.33 -2.48 -31.04
C LEU A 114 -24.32 -2.67 -32.20
N LYS A 115 -25.05 -1.62 -32.61
CA LYS A 115 -26.00 -1.69 -33.75
C LYS A 115 -25.34 -2.06 -35.09
N TRP A 116 -24.04 -1.81 -35.24
CA TRP A 116 -23.25 -2.22 -36.40
C TRP A 116 -23.08 -3.74 -36.49
N LEU A 117 -23.22 -4.47 -35.38
CA LEU A 117 -23.23 -5.92 -35.38
C LEU A 117 -24.64 -6.35 -35.78
N GLU A 118 -24.82 -6.70 -37.06
CA GLU A 118 -26.16 -6.91 -37.64
C GLU A 118 -26.94 -8.03 -36.95
N ASP A 119 -26.26 -9.11 -36.56
CA ASP A 119 -26.86 -10.24 -35.83
C ASP A 119 -27.29 -9.82 -34.40
N PRO A 120 -28.60 -9.73 -34.13
CA PRO A 120 -29.11 -9.36 -32.81
C PRO A 120 -28.77 -10.37 -31.71
N LEU A 121 -28.52 -11.64 -32.05
CA LEU A 121 -28.17 -12.70 -31.09
C LEU A 121 -26.72 -12.58 -30.61
N LEU A 122 -25.84 -11.96 -31.41
CA LEU A 122 -24.45 -11.74 -31.04
C LEU A 122 -24.25 -10.50 -30.16
N ARG A 123 -25.13 -9.49 -30.23
CA ARG A 123 -24.97 -8.23 -29.46
C ARG A 123 -24.90 -8.47 -27.94
N PRO A 124 -25.78 -9.25 -27.30
CA PRO A 124 -25.69 -9.51 -25.86
C PRO A 124 -24.46 -10.34 -25.49
N LYS A 125 -24.04 -11.27 -26.38
CA LYS A 125 -22.82 -12.07 -26.19
C LYS A 125 -21.58 -11.18 -26.25
N PHE A 126 -21.50 -10.30 -27.23
CA PHE A 126 -20.42 -9.33 -27.35
C PHE A 126 -20.37 -8.43 -26.11
N GLN A 127 -21.52 -7.87 -25.72
CA GLN A 127 -21.60 -6.95 -24.59
C GLN A 127 -21.13 -7.60 -23.27
N SER A 128 -21.51 -8.85 -23.03
CA SER A 128 -21.12 -9.56 -21.80
C SER A 128 -19.67 -10.04 -21.82
N LEU A 129 -19.21 -10.59 -22.95
CA LEU A 129 -17.90 -11.23 -23.06
C LEU A 129 -16.76 -10.25 -23.36
N GLN A 130 -17.04 -9.01 -23.80
CA GLN A 130 -16.00 -8.00 -24.01
C GLN A 130 -15.16 -7.73 -22.76
N HIS A 131 -15.72 -7.91 -21.56
CA HIS A 131 -15.01 -7.67 -20.31
C HIS A 131 -13.84 -8.65 -20.07
N ILE A 132 -13.83 -9.81 -20.74
CA ILE A 132 -12.69 -10.74 -20.76
C ILE A 132 -11.52 -10.12 -21.53
N PHE A 133 -11.82 -9.37 -22.58
CA PHE A 133 -10.84 -8.76 -23.49
C PHE A 133 -10.52 -7.32 -23.14
N VAL A 134 -11.20 -6.72 -22.16
CA VAL A 134 -11.09 -5.30 -21.80
C VAL A 134 -11.12 -5.19 -20.27
N PRO A 135 -10.06 -5.65 -19.57
CA PRO A 135 -9.94 -5.43 -18.14
C PRO A 135 -9.75 -3.94 -17.87
N ALA A 136 -10.08 -3.52 -16.66
CA ALA A 136 -9.98 -2.14 -16.23
C ALA A 136 -8.53 -1.62 -16.31
N THR A 137 -8.39 -0.35 -16.70
CA THR A 137 -7.13 0.38 -16.53
C THR A 137 -7.20 1.13 -15.21
N LEU A 138 -6.19 0.94 -14.37
CA LEU A 138 -6.07 1.62 -13.09
C LEU A 138 -5.14 2.82 -13.27
N CYS A 139 -5.47 3.95 -12.64
CA CYS A 139 -4.63 5.13 -12.66
C CYS A 139 -4.07 5.45 -11.28
N GLU A 140 -2.84 5.92 -11.22
CA GLU A 140 -2.33 6.53 -10.00
C GLU A 140 -3.17 7.78 -9.67
N SER A 141 -3.77 7.80 -8.48
CA SER A 141 -4.73 8.83 -8.08
C SER A 141 -4.85 8.92 -6.55
N SER A 142 -5.16 10.12 -6.03
CA SER A 142 -5.64 10.30 -4.66
C SER A 142 -7.12 9.94 -4.51
N GLU A 143 -7.89 10.08 -5.58
CA GLU A 143 -9.31 9.80 -5.59
C GLU A 143 -9.60 8.31 -5.74
N VAL A 144 -10.72 7.88 -5.15
CA VAL A 144 -11.22 6.51 -5.29
C VAL A 144 -11.66 6.29 -6.74
N GLN A 145 -11.16 5.22 -7.35
CA GLN A 145 -11.57 4.78 -8.67
C GLN A 145 -12.72 3.77 -8.55
N ASP A 146 -13.93 4.22 -8.91
CA ASP A 146 -15.08 3.34 -9.05
C ASP A 146 -14.99 2.54 -10.35
N ILE A 147 -14.67 1.25 -10.22
CA ILE A 147 -14.61 0.34 -11.36
C ILE A 147 -15.95 -0.38 -11.47
N ASN A 148 -16.54 -0.36 -12.68
CA ASN A 148 -17.78 -1.07 -12.97
C ASN A 148 -17.66 -2.55 -12.54
N LYS A 149 -18.68 -3.06 -11.85
CA LYS A 149 -18.74 -4.44 -11.35
C LYS A 149 -18.52 -5.51 -12.43
N ASP A 150 -18.88 -5.20 -13.67
CA ASP A 150 -18.78 -6.10 -14.81
C ASP A 150 -17.39 -6.06 -15.45
N CYS A 151 -16.57 -5.04 -15.17
CA CYS A 151 -15.16 -5.02 -15.57
C CYS A 151 -14.31 -5.98 -14.73
N ARG A 152 -13.27 -6.53 -15.34
CA ARG A 152 -12.28 -7.39 -14.69
C ARG A 152 -11.12 -6.55 -14.20
N LEU A 153 -10.62 -6.80 -13.00
CA LEU A 153 -9.41 -6.13 -12.52
C LEU A 153 -8.20 -6.74 -13.25
N PRO A 154 -7.18 -5.95 -13.61
CA PRO A 154 -6.03 -6.41 -14.39
C PRO A 154 -5.00 -7.16 -13.54
N PHE A 155 -5.45 -7.95 -12.57
CA PHE A 155 -4.60 -8.67 -11.62
C PHE A 155 -4.19 -10.00 -12.23
N GLN A 156 -2.97 -10.08 -12.76
CA GLN A 156 -2.46 -11.26 -13.45
C GLN A 156 -2.10 -12.40 -12.50
N GLU A 157 -1.45 -12.07 -11.37
CA GLU A 157 -1.06 -13.04 -10.35
C GLU A 157 -1.39 -12.47 -8.97
N ILE A 158 -1.87 -13.32 -8.07
CA ILE A 158 -2.20 -12.95 -6.69
C ILE A 158 -1.55 -13.98 -5.78
N SER A 159 -0.63 -13.54 -4.92
CA SER A 159 -0.23 -14.31 -3.74
C SER A 159 -1.07 -13.80 -2.58
N GLU A 160 -2.00 -14.63 -2.12
CA GLU A 160 -2.96 -14.26 -1.08
C GLU A 160 -2.32 -14.28 0.32
N ASP A 161 -2.85 -13.46 1.22
CA ASP A 161 -2.57 -13.47 2.65
C ASP A 161 -1.07 -13.38 3.02
N VAL A 162 -0.29 -12.64 2.21
CA VAL A 162 1.17 -12.48 2.46
C VAL A 162 1.43 -11.73 3.76
N SER A 163 0.49 -10.90 4.18
CA SER A 163 0.41 -10.36 5.53
C SER A 163 -1.04 -10.27 5.98
N SER A 164 -1.29 -10.60 7.24
CA SER A 164 -2.61 -10.50 7.87
C SER A 164 -2.45 -9.80 9.22
N GLY A 165 -3.23 -8.74 9.41
CA GLY A 165 -3.25 -7.95 10.64
C GLY A 165 -4.67 -7.61 11.07
N ALA A 166 -4.76 -6.86 12.17
CA ALA A 166 -6.04 -6.42 12.71
C ALA A 166 -6.85 -5.53 11.75
N TYR A 167 -6.18 -4.83 10.83
CA TYR A 167 -6.82 -3.88 9.88
C TYR A 167 -7.13 -4.49 8.51
N GLY A 168 -6.83 -5.76 8.31
CA GLY A 168 -7.07 -6.41 7.03
C GLY A 168 -5.99 -7.38 6.62
N VAL A 169 -6.11 -7.78 5.37
CA VAL A 169 -5.22 -8.70 4.66
C VAL A 169 -4.49 -7.91 3.58
N VAL A 170 -3.22 -8.24 3.35
CA VAL A 170 -2.43 -7.70 2.25
C VAL A 170 -1.99 -8.84 1.34
N ASP A 171 -2.43 -8.73 0.09
CA ASP A 171 -1.99 -9.61 -0.98
C ASP A 171 -0.84 -8.99 -1.77
N LYS A 172 0.00 -9.83 -2.35
CA LYS A 172 0.94 -9.40 -3.39
C LYS A 172 0.26 -9.61 -4.74
N VAL A 173 0.11 -8.52 -5.50
CA VAL A 173 -0.61 -8.53 -6.78
C VAL A 173 0.33 -8.09 -7.89
N THR A 174 0.34 -8.86 -8.98
CA THR A 174 0.98 -8.49 -10.24
C THR A 174 -0.07 -7.90 -11.17
N ILE A 175 0.04 -6.62 -11.50
CA ILE A 175 -0.82 -5.95 -12.49
C ILE A 175 -0.26 -6.22 -13.89
N ALA A 176 -1.13 -6.62 -14.81
CA ALA A 176 -0.79 -6.90 -16.20
C ALA A 176 -0.19 -5.67 -16.92
N PRO A 177 0.66 -5.87 -17.94
CA PRO A 177 1.15 -4.78 -18.79
C PRO A 177 0.02 -3.90 -19.34
N PHE A 178 0.30 -2.61 -19.51
CA PHE A 178 -0.57 -1.59 -20.10
C PHE A 178 -1.83 -1.22 -19.31
N HIS A 179 -1.99 -1.74 -18.08
CA HIS A 179 -3.21 -1.56 -17.29
C HIS A 179 -3.02 -0.75 -15.99
N PHE A 180 -1.86 -0.15 -15.80
CA PHE A 180 -1.58 0.80 -14.72
C PHE A 180 -0.94 2.08 -15.27
N PHE A 181 -1.65 3.20 -15.22
CA PHE A 181 -1.17 4.51 -15.64
C PHE A 181 -0.49 5.26 -14.48
N THR A 182 0.78 5.62 -14.65
CA THR A 182 1.53 6.41 -13.67
C THR A 182 1.45 7.89 -14.07
N ARG A 183 1.00 8.77 -13.17
CA ARG A 183 0.80 10.19 -13.51
C ARG A 183 2.12 10.89 -13.85
N HIS A 184 3.20 10.55 -13.16
CA HIS A 184 4.52 11.15 -13.36
C HIS A 184 5.21 10.70 -14.66
N GLU A 185 4.92 9.49 -15.13
CA GLU A 185 5.54 8.93 -16.33
C GLU A 185 4.71 9.22 -17.59
N GLU A 186 3.49 9.74 -17.43
CA GLU A 186 2.51 9.99 -18.51
C GLU A 186 2.25 8.79 -19.43
N HIS A 187 2.52 7.57 -18.94
CA HIS A 187 2.32 6.34 -19.70
C HIS A 187 1.85 5.19 -18.80
N THR A 188 1.39 4.12 -19.43
CA THR A 188 1.06 2.87 -18.75
C THR A 188 2.31 2.02 -18.52
N ASN A 189 2.26 1.12 -17.54
CA ASN A 189 3.32 0.17 -17.27
C ASN A 189 3.60 -0.71 -18.51
N GLN A 190 4.84 -0.73 -19.01
CA GLN A 190 5.20 -1.53 -20.19
C GLN A 190 5.36 -3.02 -19.89
N GLY A 191 5.61 -3.36 -18.62
CA GLY A 191 5.72 -4.73 -18.13
C GLY A 191 4.88 -4.95 -16.86
N PRO A 192 4.88 -6.17 -16.30
CA PRO A 192 4.11 -6.48 -15.10
C PRO A 192 4.51 -5.59 -13.93
N LYS A 193 3.53 -5.01 -13.22
CA LYS A 193 3.77 -4.13 -12.07
C LYS A 193 3.37 -4.82 -10.77
N ILE A 194 4.33 -5.04 -9.88
CA ILE A 194 4.07 -5.66 -8.58
C ILE A 194 3.64 -4.59 -7.57
N VAL A 195 2.52 -4.84 -6.89
CA VAL A 195 1.95 -3.97 -5.85
C VAL A 195 1.51 -4.79 -4.64
N ALA A 196 1.38 -4.13 -3.49
CA ALA A 196 0.63 -4.67 -2.36
C ALA A 196 -0.84 -4.24 -2.50
N CYS A 197 -1.78 -5.16 -2.26
CA CYS A 197 -3.21 -4.89 -2.27
C CYS A 197 -3.78 -5.13 -0.87
N LYS A 198 -4.06 -4.05 -0.14
CA LYS A 198 -4.71 -4.13 1.17
C LYS A 198 -6.22 -4.24 0.99
N LYS A 199 -6.79 -5.23 1.65
CA LYS A 199 -8.22 -5.55 1.71
C LYS A 199 -8.65 -5.53 3.17
N TYR A 200 -9.82 -4.97 3.45
CA TYR A 200 -10.39 -5.03 4.80
C TYR A 200 -11.09 -6.37 5.04
N HIS A 201 -11.07 -6.84 6.28
CA HIS A 201 -11.89 -7.98 6.70
C HIS A 201 -13.38 -7.65 6.48
N SER A 202 -14.21 -8.67 6.20
CA SER A 202 -15.65 -8.49 5.98
C SER A 202 -16.29 -7.76 7.17
N ALA A 203 -16.79 -6.55 6.92
CA ALA A 203 -17.04 -5.55 7.95
C ALA A 203 -18.49 -5.57 8.48
N SER A 204 -18.61 -5.57 9.81
CA SER A 204 -19.79 -5.06 10.54
C SER A 204 -19.95 -3.55 10.30
N SER A 205 -21.10 -2.96 10.66
CA SER A 205 -21.39 -1.52 10.44
C SER A 205 -20.37 -0.57 11.08
N LEU A 206 -19.84 -0.91 12.26
CA LEU A 206 -18.83 -0.12 12.96
C LEU A 206 -17.47 -0.11 12.24
N ALA A 207 -17.13 -1.19 11.53
CA ALA A 207 -15.89 -1.26 10.76
C ALA A 207 -15.96 -0.42 9.47
N ARG A 208 -17.16 -0.13 8.93
CA ARG A 208 -17.30 0.72 7.74
C ARG A 208 -16.88 2.17 7.97
N HIS A 209 -17.26 2.76 9.11
CA HIS A 209 -16.88 4.14 9.44
C HIS A 209 -15.36 4.28 9.61
N ASP A 210 -14.71 3.26 10.19
CA ASP A 210 -13.25 3.25 10.32
C ASP A 210 -12.55 3.15 8.96
N ILE A 211 -13.08 2.34 8.04
CA ILE A 211 -12.60 2.24 6.66
C ILE A 211 -12.73 3.58 5.95
N GLU A 212 -13.89 4.21 5.99
CA GLU A 212 -14.12 5.51 5.33
C GLU A 212 -13.17 6.60 5.86
N ARG A 213 -12.93 6.63 7.18
CA ARG A 213 -11.96 7.55 7.78
C ARG A 213 -10.53 7.27 7.33
N GLU A 214 -10.11 6.00 7.29
CA GLU A 214 -8.78 5.62 6.81
C GLU A 214 -8.60 6.03 5.33
N LEU A 215 -9.58 5.71 4.49
CA LEU A 215 -9.56 6.09 3.08
C LEU A 215 -9.44 7.61 2.93
N TYR A 216 -10.29 8.40 3.61
CA TYR A 216 -10.23 9.86 3.58
C TYR A 216 -8.85 10.41 3.97
N ASN A 217 -8.24 9.88 5.03
CA ASN A 217 -6.92 10.31 5.48
C ASN A 217 -5.83 9.97 4.47
N LEU A 218 -5.92 8.82 3.81
CA LEU A 218 -5.01 8.43 2.73
C LEU A 218 -5.13 9.39 1.53
N GLN A 219 -6.36 9.76 1.14
CA GLN A 219 -6.57 10.73 0.05
C GLN A 219 -5.91 12.08 0.38
N LEU A 220 -6.16 12.60 1.60
CA LEU A 220 -5.54 13.86 2.06
C LEU A 220 -4.01 13.80 2.06
N LEU A 221 -3.45 12.68 2.50
CA LEU A 221 -2.00 12.47 2.53
C LEU A 221 -1.40 12.51 1.12
N LYS A 222 -2.07 11.90 0.13
CA LYS A 222 -1.61 11.88 -1.27
C LYS A 222 -1.76 13.23 -1.96
N GLU A 223 -2.74 14.04 -1.57
CA GLU A 223 -2.98 15.40 -2.09
C GLU A 223 -2.15 16.48 -1.42
N SER A 224 -1.30 16.08 -0.48
CA SER A 224 -0.34 16.97 0.15
C SER A 224 0.51 17.69 -0.91
N SER A 225 0.69 19.00 -0.73
CA SER A 225 1.60 19.77 -1.59
C SER A 225 3.08 19.43 -1.36
N THR A 226 3.38 18.73 -0.27
CA THR A 226 4.71 18.20 0.05
C THR A 226 4.62 16.68 0.11
N SER A 227 5.75 15.98 -0.01
CA SER A 227 5.81 14.53 0.18
C SER A 227 7.03 14.17 1.02
N HIS A 228 7.04 12.96 1.57
CA HIS A 228 8.17 12.44 2.33
C HIS A 228 8.48 11.02 1.88
N GLU A 229 9.73 10.75 1.50
CA GLU A 229 10.11 9.47 0.89
C GLU A 229 10.06 8.26 1.83
N HIS A 230 10.05 8.52 3.14
CA HIS A 230 9.95 7.50 4.20
C HIS A 230 8.53 7.31 4.73
N ILE A 231 7.52 7.75 3.97
CA ILE A 231 6.09 7.52 4.24
C ILE A 231 5.49 6.75 3.06
N LEU A 232 4.82 5.65 3.34
CA LEU A 232 4.18 4.85 2.31
C LEU A 232 2.88 5.52 1.87
N ILE A 233 2.91 6.14 0.70
CA ILE A 233 1.72 6.70 0.06
C ILE A 233 1.13 5.64 -0.88
N HIS A 234 -0.19 5.51 -0.85
CA HIS A 234 -0.92 4.62 -1.76
C HIS A 234 -0.70 5.03 -3.23
N LEU A 235 -0.70 4.04 -4.12
CA LEU A 235 -0.72 4.26 -5.57
C LEU A 235 -2.11 4.69 -6.00
N THR A 236 -3.13 3.91 -5.61
CA THR A 236 -4.54 4.24 -5.84
C THR A 236 -5.46 3.46 -4.91
N ILE A 237 -6.70 3.92 -4.79
CA ILE A 237 -7.79 3.22 -4.11
C ILE A 237 -8.81 2.82 -5.17
N VAL A 238 -9.20 1.55 -5.21
CA VAL A 238 -10.19 1.02 -6.14
C VAL A 238 -11.42 0.59 -5.36
N HIS A 239 -12.59 1.04 -5.79
CA HIS A 239 -13.87 0.48 -5.35
C HIS A 239 -14.40 -0.44 -6.44
N HIS A 240 -14.52 -1.73 -6.14
CA HIS A 240 -14.99 -2.74 -7.09
C HIS A 240 -15.83 -3.77 -6.35
N ARG A 241 -17.04 -4.03 -6.86
CA ARG A 241 -17.98 -5.03 -6.31
C ARG A 241 -18.23 -4.90 -4.80
N GLY A 242 -18.40 -3.66 -4.33
CA GLY A 242 -18.70 -3.37 -2.92
C GLY A 242 -17.52 -3.54 -1.97
N ARG A 243 -16.28 -3.59 -2.49
CA ARG A 243 -15.05 -3.68 -1.71
C ARG A 243 -14.12 -2.54 -2.09
N HIS A 244 -13.44 -1.98 -1.09
CA HIS A 244 -12.31 -1.09 -1.30
C HIS A 244 -11.01 -1.88 -1.29
N LEU A 245 -10.19 -1.66 -2.31
CA LEU A 245 -8.86 -2.22 -2.49
C LEU A 245 -7.87 -1.07 -2.50
N ILE A 246 -6.91 -1.07 -1.57
CA ILE A 246 -5.88 -0.04 -1.52
C ILE A 246 -4.61 -0.63 -2.14
N LEU A 247 -4.19 -0.07 -3.27
CA LEU A 247 -2.96 -0.47 -3.94
C LEU A 247 -1.81 0.38 -3.44
N LEU A 248 -0.80 -0.28 -2.87
CA LEU A 248 0.38 0.31 -2.26
C LEU A 248 1.64 -0.13 -3.03
N PRO A 249 2.71 0.67 -3.03
CA PRO A 249 4.00 0.20 -3.51
C PRO A 249 4.44 -1.06 -2.75
N TRP A 250 4.88 -2.08 -3.47
CA TRP A 250 5.40 -3.31 -2.84
C TRP A 250 6.73 -3.03 -2.12
N ALA A 251 6.92 -3.65 -0.95
CA ALA A 251 8.17 -3.62 -0.19
C ALA A 251 8.89 -4.96 -0.31
N ASP A 252 10.06 -4.97 -0.96
CA ASP A 252 10.76 -6.22 -1.33
C ASP A 252 11.67 -6.79 -0.23
N ARG A 253 11.74 -6.14 0.94
CA ARG A 253 12.58 -6.54 2.08
C ARG A 253 11.80 -6.74 3.39
N HIS A 254 10.48 -6.96 3.32
CA HIS A 254 9.60 -7.18 4.47
C HIS A 254 9.54 -5.99 5.43
N ASP A 255 9.21 -6.23 6.70
CA ASP A 255 9.13 -5.24 7.78
C ASP A 255 10.31 -5.34 8.75
N LEU A 256 10.40 -4.33 9.62
CA LEU A 256 11.45 -4.22 10.60
C LEU A 256 11.37 -5.30 11.70
N ASP A 257 10.19 -5.83 12.06
CA ASP A 257 10.13 -6.93 13.05
C ASP A 257 10.83 -8.18 12.53
N HIS A 258 10.58 -8.53 11.26
CA HIS A 258 11.25 -9.66 10.62
C HIS A 258 12.76 -9.40 10.47
N PHE A 259 13.16 -8.17 10.16
CA PHE A 259 14.57 -7.78 10.14
C PHE A 259 15.24 -7.98 11.50
N LEU A 260 14.61 -7.51 12.59
CA LEU A 260 15.10 -7.66 13.96
C LEU A 260 15.17 -9.13 14.43
N ARG A 261 14.48 -10.04 13.72
CA ARG A 261 14.50 -11.50 13.95
C ARG A 261 15.36 -12.25 12.93
N GLU A 262 16.17 -11.56 12.14
CA GLU A 262 17.01 -12.17 11.10
C GLU A 262 16.19 -13.00 10.09
N GLY A 263 15.08 -12.44 9.63
CA GLY A 263 14.20 -13.03 8.63
C GLY A 263 13.37 -14.22 9.11
N LYS A 264 13.19 -14.38 10.42
CA LYS A 264 12.37 -15.43 11.04
C LYS A 264 11.05 -14.86 11.58
N ASP A 265 10.01 -15.68 11.56
CA ASP A 265 8.75 -15.36 12.24
C ASP A 265 8.82 -15.64 13.75
N HIS A 266 7.68 -15.44 14.44
CA HIS A 266 7.55 -15.68 15.88
C HIS A 266 7.68 -17.15 16.29
N THR A 267 7.54 -18.09 15.35
CA THR A 267 7.73 -19.54 15.55
C THR A 267 9.16 -19.99 15.24
N ALA A 268 10.05 -19.05 14.94
CA ALA A 268 11.42 -19.28 14.47
C ALA A 268 11.50 -19.93 13.08
N LYS A 269 10.41 -19.93 12.31
CA LYS A 269 10.42 -20.37 10.91
C LYS A 269 11.10 -19.31 10.04
N GLN A 270 12.00 -19.74 9.16
CA GLN A 270 12.67 -18.85 8.21
C GLN A 270 11.67 -18.38 7.14
N ILE A 271 11.52 -17.06 7.00
CA ILE A 271 10.70 -16.40 5.98
C ILE A 271 11.55 -16.00 4.77
N TYR A 272 12.77 -15.51 5.01
CA TYR A 272 13.74 -15.19 3.96
C TYR A 272 15.18 -15.36 4.45
N ASP A 273 16.13 -15.58 3.55
CA ASP A 273 17.55 -15.63 3.88
C ASP A 273 18.08 -14.23 4.22
N PHE A 274 18.45 -14.01 5.48
CA PHE A 274 18.85 -12.70 6.00
C PHE A 274 20.17 -12.21 5.38
N ASP A 275 21.19 -13.06 5.32
CA ASP A 275 22.50 -12.69 4.78
C ASP A 275 22.44 -12.41 3.28
N LYS A 276 21.53 -13.09 2.56
CA LYS A 276 21.26 -12.79 1.16
C LYS A 276 20.61 -11.41 0.97
N TRP A 277 19.72 -11.00 1.88
CA TRP A 277 18.96 -9.76 1.75
C TRP A 277 19.68 -8.55 2.34
N PHE A 278 20.51 -8.78 3.37
CA PHE A 278 21.21 -7.77 4.17
C PHE A 278 22.68 -8.19 4.40
N PRO A 279 23.48 -8.30 3.32
CA PRO A 279 24.82 -8.85 3.40
C PRO A 279 25.73 -8.01 4.29
N GLY A 280 26.41 -8.66 5.23
CA GLY A 280 27.41 -8.03 6.09
C GLY A 280 26.86 -7.10 7.18
N VAL A 281 25.56 -7.19 7.48
CA VAL A 281 24.94 -6.48 8.62
C VAL A 281 25.45 -7.01 9.96
N LEU A 282 25.48 -8.33 10.14
CA LEU A 282 25.93 -8.94 11.40
C LEU A 282 27.45 -8.95 11.57
N ALA A 283 28.19 -8.85 10.45
CA ALA A 283 29.65 -8.92 10.45
C ALA A 283 30.34 -7.60 10.83
N ASP A 284 29.63 -6.47 10.73
CA ASP A 284 30.19 -5.14 10.97
C ASP A 284 29.21 -4.25 11.75
N PRO A 285 29.17 -4.40 13.09
CA PRO A 285 28.25 -3.66 13.96
C PRO A 285 28.38 -2.12 13.84
N ARG A 286 29.56 -1.61 13.50
CA ARG A 286 29.80 -0.16 13.44
C ARG A 286 29.08 0.46 12.25
N THR A 287 29.27 -0.08 11.05
CA THR A 287 28.61 0.45 9.85
C THR A 287 27.13 0.09 9.81
N THR A 288 26.73 -1.01 10.45
CA THR A 288 25.33 -1.35 10.72
C THR A 288 24.67 -0.29 11.60
N LEU A 289 25.28 0.09 12.72
CA LEU A 289 24.75 1.15 13.59
C LEU A 289 24.68 2.49 12.84
N GLU A 290 25.69 2.85 12.05
CA GLU A 290 25.66 4.08 11.23
C GLU A 290 24.48 4.08 10.25
N SER A 291 24.26 2.97 9.54
CA SER A 291 23.15 2.82 8.58
C SER A 291 21.80 2.87 9.28
N ILE A 292 21.70 2.24 10.46
CA ILE A 292 20.54 2.27 11.34
C ILE A 292 20.25 3.71 11.80
N CYS A 293 21.22 4.43 12.37
CA CYS A 293 21.02 5.80 12.82
C CYS A 293 20.54 6.72 11.67
N ARG A 294 21.08 6.51 10.46
CA ARG A 294 20.61 7.23 9.26
C ARG A 294 19.14 6.95 8.96
N GLN A 295 18.72 5.68 8.95
CA GLN A 295 17.31 5.34 8.73
C GLN A 295 16.40 5.86 9.85
N MET A 296 16.87 5.83 11.10
CA MET A 296 16.09 6.33 12.24
C MET A 296 15.87 7.83 12.19
N ARG A 297 16.89 8.59 11.77
CA ARG A 297 16.72 10.01 11.47
C ARG A 297 15.67 10.24 10.40
N HIS A 298 15.67 9.44 9.33
CA HIS A 298 14.65 9.56 8.29
C HIS A 298 13.23 9.23 8.79
N ILE A 299 13.08 8.29 9.73
CA ILE A 299 11.79 8.01 10.38
C ILE A 299 11.39 9.16 11.32
N ALA A 300 12.33 9.74 12.06
CA ALA A 300 12.07 10.93 12.89
C ALA A 300 11.62 12.12 12.03
N ASP A 301 12.28 12.36 10.89
CA ASP A 301 11.92 13.39 9.92
C ASP A 301 10.52 13.14 9.33
N ALA A 302 10.19 11.87 9.03
CA ALA A 302 8.85 11.50 8.58
C ALA A 302 7.76 11.79 9.63
N LEU A 303 8.02 11.47 10.90
CA LEU A 303 7.11 11.78 12.01
C LEU A 303 6.96 13.30 12.19
N LYS A 304 8.06 14.05 12.11
CA LYS A 304 8.04 15.51 12.14
C LYS A 304 7.16 16.07 11.03
N TRP A 305 7.33 15.59 9.80
CA TRP A 305 6.52 16.01 8.65
C TRP A 305 5.01 15.77 8.88
N LEU A 306 4.62 14.62 9.44
CA LEU A 306 3.23 14.33 9.80
C LEU A 306 2.72 15.28 10.92
N HIS A 307 3.54 15.52 11.93
CA HIS A 307 3.17 16.22 13.17
C HIS A 307 3.14 17.74 13.06
N GLU A 308 3.97 18.32 12.19
CA GLU A 308 4.00 19.75 11.88
C GLU A 308 2.90 20.14 10.88
N GLY A 309 2.26 19.14 10.28
CA GLY A 309 1.10 19.28 9.42
C GLY A 309 1.44 19.62 7.98
N ILE A 310 0.57 19.18 7.09
CA ILE A 310 0.71 19.28 5.65
C ILE A 310 -0.35 20.20 5.05
N LEU A 311 -0.01 20.86 3.96
CA LEU A 311 -0.96 21.68 3.21
C LEU A 311 -1.62 20.80 2.16
N THR A 312 -2.94 20.82 2.10
CA THR A 312 -3.70 20.04 1.13
C THR A 312 -4.63 20.96 0.32
N HIS A 313 -4.82 20.63 -0.95
CA HIS A 313 -5.73 21.38 -1.82
C HIS A 313 -7.20 21.21 -1.40
N ARG A 314 -7.58 19.99 -1.00
CA ARG A 314 -8.95 19.63 -0.57
C ARG A 314 -9.38 20.25 0.75
N ALA A 315 -8.45 20.61 1.63
CA ALA A 315 -8.75 21.29 2.89
C ALA A 315 -8.78 22.83 2.78
N ASN A 316 -9.01 23.41 1.59
CA ASN A 316 -8.94 24.86 1.34
C ASN A 316 -7.59 25.50 1.71
N ARG A 317 -6.48 24.77 1.53
CA ARG A 317 -5.12 25.18 1.96
C ARG A 317 -4.91 25.28 3.46
N ASN A 318 -5.84 24.79 4.28
CA ASN A 318 -5.59 24.71 5.72
C ASN A 318 -4.57 23.61 6.00
N ARG A 319 -3.81 23.80 7.08
CA ARG A 319 -2.85 22.82 7.57
C ARG A 319 -3.58 21.67 8.25
N VAL A 320 -3.35 20.45 7.77
CA VAL A 320 -3.87 19.20 8.32
C VAL A 320 -2.74 18.49 9.05
N TYR A 321 -2.98 18.11 10.29
CA TYR A 321 -1.99 17.47 11.15
C TYR A 321 -2.35 16.00 11.32
N PHE A 322 -1.32 15.16 11.41
CA PHE A 322 -1.47 13.71 11.48
C PHE A 322 -0.74 13.16 12.73
N ALA A 323 -1.27 12.06 13.25
CA ALA A 323 -0.60 11.17 14.21
C ALA A 323 -0.73 9.73 13.72
N HIS A 324 0.34 8.94 13.82
CA HIS A 324 0.38 7.55 13.34
C HIS A 324 -0.44 6.61 14.24
N MET A 325 -0.33 6.76 15.56
CA MET A 325 -1.10 6.07 16.61
C MET A 325 -0.97 4.54 16.67
N ASP A 326 -0.07 3.95 15.87
CA ASP A 326 0.21 2.50 15.88
C ASP A 326 1.64 2.22 15.43
N LEU A 327 2.59 3.08 15.79
CA LEU A 327 3.98 2.88 15.41
C LEU A 327 4.57 1.67 16.15
N LYS A 328 5.11 0.73 15.39
CA LYS A 328 5.75 -0.52 15.85
C LYS A 328 6.63 -1.07 14.73
N PRO A 329 7.54 -2.04 14.99
CA PRO A 329 8.41 -2.58 13.96
C PRO A 329 7.67 -3.16 12.74
N ASP A 330 6.51 -3.79 12.93
CA ASP A 330 5.67 -4.32 11.84
C ASP A 330 5.21 -3.24 10.85
N ASN A 331 5.08 -1.99 11.33
CA ASN A 331 4.60 -0.84 10.55
C ASN A 331 5.75 -0.01 9.97
N VAL A 332 6.98 -0.55 9.98
CA VAL A 332 8.15 0.01 9.29
C VAL A 332 8.59 -0.99 8.23
N LEU A 333 8.23 -0.73 6.97
CA LEU A 333 8.64 -1.57 5.84
C LEU A 333 10.08 -1.25 5.43
N ILE A 334 10.77 -2.24 4.87
CA ILE A 334 12.09 -2.08 4.29
C ILE A 334 11.98 -2.28 2.78
N LYS A 335 12.55 -1.34 2.03
CA LYS A 335 12.79 -1.44 0.59
C LYS A 335 14.27 -1.52 0.32
N ARG A 336 14.62 -2.11 -0.82
CA ARG A 336 15.94 -1.92 -1.42
C ARG A 336 16.17 -0.42 -1.68
N ASP A 337 17.39 0.05 -1.41
CA ASP A 337 17.75 1.42 -1.80
C ASP A 337 17.81 1.55 -3.32
N ASP A 338 17.51 2.75 -3.79
CA ASP A 338 17.84 3.14 -5.14
C ASP A 338 19.37 3.25 -5.27
N ILE A 339 19.89 2.77 -6.40
CA ILE A 339 21.32 2.70 -6.70
C ILE A 339 22.01 4.08 -6.55
N SER A 340 21.24 5.17 -6.70
CA SER A 340 21.70 6.56 -6.62
C SER A 340 21.94 7.09 -5.20
N SER A 341 21.35 6.50 -4.16
CA SER A 341 21.45 6.99 -2.77
C SER A 341 22.68 6.49 -2.01
N GLY A 342 23.47 5.61 -2.63
CA GLY A 342 24.51 4.82 -1.97
C GLY A 342 23.91 3.63 -1.22
N PRO A 343 24.59 2.48 -1.14
CA PRO A 343 24.01 1.26 -0.57
C PRO A 343 23.91 1.35 0.96
N SER A 344 22.68 1.44 1.51
CA SER A 344 22.43 1.17 2.93
C SER A 344 22.52 -0.33 3.16
N LYS A 345 23.27 -0.74 4.20
CA LYS A 345 23.32 -2.15 4.60
C LYS A 345 21.96 -2.67 5.10
N VAL A 346 21.09 -1.77 5.55
CA VAL A 346 19.81 -2.08 6.18
C VAL A 346 18.59 -1.67 5.32
N GLY A 347 18.85 -1.27 4.06
CA GLY A 347 17.83 -0.75 3.13
C GLY A 347 17.22 0.58 3.55
N LYS A 348 16.14 0.95 2.84
CA LYS A 348 15.33 2.16 3.05
C LYS A 348 14.09 1.83 3.88
N TRP A 349 13.93 2.48 5.02
CA TRP A 349 12.81 2.25 5.94
C TRP A 349 11.65 3.17 5.63
N ILE A 350 10.43 2.65 5.59
CA ILE A 350 9.25 3.40 5.19
C ILE A 350 8.13 3.11 6.18
N LEU A 351 7.59 4.16 6.79
CA LEU A 351 6.41 4.04 7.64
C LEU A 351 5.19 3.62 6.82
N CYS A 352 4.42 2.67 7.32
CA CYS A 352 3.20 2.17 6.68
C CYS A 352 2.08 1.93 7.71
N ASP A 353 0.92 1.50 7.23
CA ASP A 353 -0.23 1.07 8.04
C ASP A 353 -0.56 2.03 9.19
N PHE A 354 -0.63 3.30 8.83
CA PHE A 354 -0.89 4.37 9.76
C PHE A 354 -2.35 4.31 10.20
N GLY A 355 -2.60 4.13 11.49
CA GLY A 355 -3.92 4.32 12.09
C GLY A 355 -4.28 5.81 12.19
N LEU A 356 -4.14 6.55 11.09
CA LEU A 356 -4.12 8.01 11.07
C LEU A 356 -5.39 8.56 11.69
N SER A 357 -5.18 9.46 12.65
CA SER A 357 -6.15 10.50 12.97
C SER A 357 -5.66 11.79 12.33
N ALA A 358 -6.47 12.38 11.46
CA ALA A 358 -6.22 13.70 10.88
C ALA A 358 -7.07 14.75 11.60
N PHE A 359 -6.52 15.94 11.80
CA PHE A 359 -7.29 17.09 12.28
C PHE A 359 -6.87 18.36 11.56
N LYS A 360 -7.85 19.24 11.33
CA LYS A 360 -7.68 20.51 10.61
C LYS A 360 -7.61 21.66 11.62
N LYS A 361 -6.64 22.55 11.46
CA LYS A 361 -6.64 23.85 12.14
C LYS A 361 -7.13 24.91 11.15
N ASP A 362 -8.00 25.81 11.58
CA ASP A 362 -8.36 26.98 10.79
C ASP A 362 -7.41 28.12 11.12
N ASP A 363 -6.68 28.63 10.12
CA ASP A 363 -5.69 29.69 10.29
C ASP A 363 -6.33 31.09 10.19
N GLN A 364 -7.61 31.20 9.77
CA GLN A 364 -8.29 32.50 9.64
C GLN A 364 -8.99 32.99 10.92
N LEU A 365 -9.17 32.11 11.91
CA LEU A 365 -9.71 32.47 13.21
C LEU A 365 -8.56 32.46 14.21
N ASN A 366 -8.05 33.66 14.58
CA ASN A 366 -7.14 33.88 15.72
C ASN A 366 -7.82 33.62 17.08
N THR A 367 -8.78 32.71 17.11
CA THR A 367 -9.50 32.19 18.27
C THR A 367 -9.45 30.67 18.16
N THR A 368 -9.06 30.01 19.24
CA THR A 368 -9.15 28.54 19.43
C THR A 368 -10.60 28.02 19.43
N GLN A 369 -11.56 28.80 18.92
CA GLN A 369 -12.95 28.42 18.74
C GLN A 369 -13.18 27.96 17.31
N PHE A 370 -13.21 26.63 17.18
CA PHE A 370 -13.82 25.89 16.08
C PHE A 370 -15.17 26.51 15.72
N SER A 371 -15.24 27.24 14.61
CA SER A 371 -16.48 27.86 14.15
C SER A 371 -17.01 27.12 12.94
N SER A 372 -18.23 26.58 13.10
CA SER A 372 -19.08 25.91 12.12
C SER A 372 -18.63 24.52 11.61
N MET A 373 -18.61 23.54 12.51
CA MET A 373 -18.71 22.10 12.18
C MET A 373 -19.88 21.42 12.90
N GLN A 374 -20.87 22.23 13.31
CA GLN A 374 -21.99 21.82 14.17
C GLN A 374 -22.89 20.75 13.52
N ASP A 375 -23.00 20.68 12.17
CA ASP A 375 -23.98 19.76 11.55
C ASP A 375 -23.40 18.48 10.91
N TYR A 376 -22.08 18.39 10.65
CA TYR A 376 -21.48 17.18 10.04
C TYR A 376 -20.56 16.40 11.00
N PHE A 377 -20.10 17.02 12.09
CA PHE A 377 -19.22 16.39 13.08
C PHE A 377 -19.90 16.07 14.43
N GLU A 378 -21.10 16.60 14.70
CA GLU A 378 -21.78 16.39 16.00
C GLU A 378 -22.53 15.06 16.12
N ARG A 379 -22.70 14.29 15.03
CA ARG A 379 -23.36 12.97 15.10
C ARG A 379 -22.43 11.76 15.18
N ASP A 380 -21.14 11.89 14.86
CA ASP A 380 -20.20 10.75 14.82
C ASP A 380 -19.03 10.84 15.81
N LEU A 381 -19.02 11.86 16.67
CA LEU A 381 -18.22 11.85 17.91
C LEU A 381 -19.06 11.31 19.07
N SER A 382 -19.56 10.08 18.94
CA SER A 382 -19.57 9.16 20.07
C SER A 382 -18.11 8.70 20.22
N MET A 383 -17.26 9.43 20.94
CA MET A 383 -17.08 9.29 22.39
C MET A 383 -17.26 7.83 22.86
N ASN A 384 -16.22 7.30 23.52
CA ASN A 384 -15.95 5.89 23.81
C ASN A 384 -15.39 5.08 22.63
N THR A 385 -14.14 5.37 22.24
CA THR A 385 -13.30 4.25 21.82
C THR A 385 -12.55 3.77 23.07
N PRO A 386 -13.07 2.81 23.86
CA PRO A 386 -12.20 2.05 24.74
C PRO A 386 -11.03 1.55 23.88
N ALA A 387 -9.79 1.60 24.37
CA ALA A 387 -8.62 1.16 23.61
C ALA A 387 -8.98 -0.09 22.80
N ARG A 388 -9.17 0.08 21.48
CA ARG A 388 -9.93 -0.88 20.65
C ARG A 388 -9.14 -2.17 20.39
N ARG A 389 -7.98 -2.29 21.03
CA ARG A 389 -6.97 -3.32 20.90
C ARG A 389 -6.64 -3.78 22.32
N ALA A 390 -6.33 -5.07 22.49
CA ALA A 390 -5.54 -5.45 23.66
C ALA A 390 -4.30 -4.54 23.66
N PRO A 391 -3.97 -3.87 24.78
CA PRO A 391 -2.99 -2.80 24.71
C PRO A 391 -1.65 -3.36 24.22
N GLY A 392 -1.05 -2.68 23.25
CA GLY A 392 0.17 -3.13 22.59
C GLY A 392 1.42 -2.78 23.39
N ALA A 393 2.53 -3.49 23.16
CA ALA A 393 3.80 -3.23 23.84
C ALA A 393 4.27 -1.76 23.69
N TYR A 394 4.05 -1.17 22.50
CA TYR A 394 4.49 0.17 22.10
C TYR A 394 3.54 1.30 22.52
N GLN A 395 2.43 0.99 23.19
CA GLN A 395 1.46 1.98 23.59
C GLN A 395 2.02 2.86 24.72
N PRO A 396 1.77 4.18 24.70
CA PRO A 396 2.24 5.08 25.75
C PRO A 396 1.36 5.01 27.02
N PRO A 397 1.87 5.46 28.19
CA PRO A 397 1.17 5.35 29.48
C PRO A 397 -0.15 6.15 29.55
N GLU A 398 -0.26 7.27 28.84
CA GLU A 398 -1.44 8.15 28.88
C GLU A 398 -2.69 7.53 28.24
N VAL A 399 -2.57 6.57 27.33
CA VAL A 399 -3.74 5.93 26.68
C VAL A 399 -4.45 4.94 27.62
N GLY A 400 -3.80 4.52 28.71
CA GLY A 400 -4.38 3.65 29.74
C GLY A 400 -4.80 4.38 31.03
N GLY A 401 -4.76 5.72 31.05
CA GLY A 401 -5.04 6.54 32.23
C GLY A 401 -6.44 7.22 32.22
N PRO A 402 -6.94 7.67 33.39
CA PRO A 402 -8.24 8.32 33.54
C PRO A 402 -8.34 9.75 32.95
N GLU A 403 -7.32 10.24 32.24
CA GLU A 403 -7.27 11.59 31.65
C GLU A 403 -7.76 11.63 30.17
N SER A 404 -8.36 10.55 29.68
CA SER A 404 -8.81 10.36 28.29
C SER A 404 -10.04 11.20 27.88
N ASP A 405 -10.64 11.96 28.80
CA ASP A 405 -12.03 12.43 28.65
C ASP A 405 -12.19 13.83 28.02
N ASN A 406 -11.10 14.52 27.64
CA ASN A 406 -11.17 15.87 27.06
C ASN A 406 -10.73 15.95 25.59
N ILE A 407 -11.59 16.51 24.72
CA ILE A 407 -11.37 16.61 23.27
C ILE A 407 -10.12 17.42 22.89
N THR A 408 -9.75 18.43 23.68
CA THR A 408 -8.56 19.26 23.45
C THR A 408 -7.26 18.56 23.85
N THR A 409 -7.30 17.55 24.73
CA THR A 409 -6.10 16.79 25.16
C THR A 409 -5.76 15.64 24.20
N LEU A 410 -6.68 15.21 23.34
CA LEU A 410 -6.47 14.10 22.38
C LEU A 410 -5.48 14.43 21.25
N THR A 411 -5.40 15.68 20.79
CA THR A 411 -4.54 16.08 19.65
C THR A 411 -3.03 16.02 19.96
N GLY A 412 -2.64 16.20 21.22
CA GLY A 412 -1.27 15.96 21.66
C GLY A 412 -1.04 14.53 22.16
N ALA A 413 -2.11 13.78 22.47
CA ALA A 413 -1.99 12.39 22.94
C ALA A 413 -1.49 11.47 21.82
N GLY A 414 -2.03 11.64 20.60
CA GLY A 414 -1.60 10.88 19.44
C GLY A 414 -0.15 11.14 19.07
N ARG A 415 0.24 12.42 18.91
CA ARG A 415 1.60 12.80 18.50
C ARG A 415 2.65 12.49 19.55
N GLY A 416 2.37 12.79 20.82
CA GLY A 416 3.24 12.38 21.93
C GLY A 416 3.37 10.86 21.99
N GLY A 417 2.28 10.13 21.76
CA GLY A 417 2.27 8.67 21.68
C GLY A 417 3.16 8.11 20.58
N ASP A 418 3.20 8.75 19.41
CA ASP A 418 4.13 8.37 18.32
C ASP A 418 5.59 8.52 18.75
N ILE A 419 5.94 9.59 19.49
CA ILE A 419 7.31 9.79 20.00
C ILE A 419 7.70 8.70 21.00
N TRP A 420 6.78 8.32 21.89
CA TRP A 420 6.99 7.21 22.82
C TRP A 420 7.22 5.90 22.06
N ALA A 421 6.33 5.58 21.11
CA ALA A 421 6.42 4.37 20.31
C ALA A 421 7.70 4.35 19.47
N PHE A 422 8.15 5.49 18.96
CA PHE A 422 9.42 5.64 18.27
C PHE A 422 10.61 5.35 19.19
N GLY A 423 10.60 5.85 20.42
CA GLY A 423 11.60 5.51 21.45
C GLY A 423 11.63 4.00 21.77
N CYS A 424 10.47 3.36 21.79
CA CYS A 424 10.33 1.91 21.99
C CYS A 424 10.97 1.11 20.84
N VAL A 425 10.70 1.49 19.58
CA VAL A 425 11.30 0.88 18.38
C VAL A 425 12.82 1.11 18.38
N LEU A 426 13.26 2.32 18.75
CA LEU A 426 14.68 2.69 18.80
C LEU A 426 15.48 1.83 19.78
N ALA A 427 14.90 1.48 20.92
CA ALA A 427 15.52 0.58 21.90
C ALA A 427 15.76 -0.83 21.33
N GLU A 428 14.79 -1.40 20.61
CA GLU A 428 14.93 -2.74 20.01
C GLU A 428 15.94 -2.76 18.86
N VAL A 429 15.92 -1.73 18.03
CA VAL A 429 16.87 -1.57 16.94
C VAL A 429 18.30 -1.38 17.46
N LEU A 430 18.49 -0.62 18.55
CA LEU A 430 19.80 -0.47 19.18
C LEU A 430 20.29 -1.84 19.69
N ALA A 431 19.42 -2.64 20.30
CA ALA A 431 19.76 -4.00 20.71
C ALA A 431 20.22 -4.87 19.54
N PHE A 432 19.50 -4.82 18.42
CA PHE A 432 19.87 -5.52 17.19
C PHE A 432 21.23 -5.08 16.64
N SER A 433 21.49 -3.77 16.61
CA SER A 433 22.73 -3.22 16.05
C SER A 433 24.00 -3.70 16.76
N ILE A 434 23.87 -4.15 18.01
CA ILE A 434 25.00 -4.57 18.85
C ILE A 434 25.17 -6.09 18.85
N GLY A 435 24.08 -6.86 18.88
CA GLY A 435 24.14 -8.31 19.03
C GLY A 435 23.10 -9.10 18.24
N GLY A 436 22.55 -8.51 17.18
CA GLY A 436 21.58 -9.15 16.30
C GLY A 436 20.29 -9.55 17.02
N SER A 437 19.61 -10.55 16.47
CA SER A 437 18.33 -11.05 16.98
C SER A 437 18.41 -11.59 18.42
N SER A 438 19.58 -12.08 18.84
CA SER A 438 19.80 -12.58 20.20
C SER A 438 19.65 -11.48 21.26
N PHE A 439 20.22 -10.30 21.01
CA PHE A 439 20.12 -9.16 21.92
C PHE A 439 18.71 -8.55 21.92
N VAL A 440 18.02 -8.57 20.77
CA VAL A 440 16.61 -8.18 20.70
C VAL A 440 15.75 -9.11 21.57
N HIS A 441 15.99 -10.43 21.50
CA HIS A 441 15.30 -11.40 22.34
C HIS A 441 15.54 -11.14 23.83
N ASP A 442 16.79 -10.94 24.22
CA ASP A 442 17.17 -10.67 25.61
C ASP A 442 16.58 -9.34 26.10
N PHE A 443 16.59 -8.30 25.27
CA PHE A 443 15.96 -7.02 25.57
C PHE A 443 14.44 -7.17 25.77
N ARG A 444 13.74 -7.86 24.86
CA ARG A 444 12.29 -8.12 24.99
C ARG A 444 11.98 -8.94 26.25
N LYS A 445 12.83 -9.88 26.62
CA LYS A 445 12.73 -10.64 27.88
C LYS A 445 12.93 -9.75 29.11
N ALA A 446 13.93 -8.87 29.09
CA ALA A 446 14.18 -7.90 30.17
C ALA A 446 13.04 -6.88 30.30
N ARG A 447 12.45 -6.43 29.18
CA ARG A 447 11.25 -5.60 29.12
C ARG A 447 10.06 -6.29 29.78
N LYS A 448 9.77 -7.54 29.39
CA LYS A 448 8.66 -8.30 29.97
C LYS A 448 8.86 -8.59 31.45
N GLY A 449 10.08 -8.98 31.84
CA GLY A 449 10.44 -9.27 33.23
C GLY A 449 9.47 -10.27 33.88
N VAL A 450 8.98 -9.92 35.07
CA VAL A 450 7.97 -10.68 35.82
C VAL A 450 6.54 -10.25 35.50
N HIS A 451 6.35 -9.29 34.60
CA HIS A 451 5.05 -8.69 34.34
C HIS A 451 4.21 -9.56 33.41
N LYS A 452 2.90 -9.51 33.61
CA LYS A 452 1.92 -10.17 32.72
C LYS A 452 1.83 -9.49 31.36
N THR A 453 2.05 -8.18 31.30
CA THR A 453 2.02 -7.38 30.06
C THR A 453 3.44 -7.08 29.57
N ASP A 454 3.58 -6.77 28.29
CA ASP A 454 4.86 -6.47 27.64
C ASP A 454 5.07 -4.96 27.37
N TYR A 455 4.48 -4.10 28.20
CA TYR A 455 4.62 -2.64 28.04
C TYR A 455 6.04 -2.17 28.38
N PHE A 456 6.40 -1.00 27.85
CA PHE A 456 7.64 -0.32 28.24
C PHE A 456 7.56 0.39 29.60
N TYR A 457 6.37 0.51 30.18
CA TYR A 457 6.14 1.21 31.44
C TYR A 457 5.47 0.32 32.50
N GLU A 458 5.49 0.80 33.73
CA GLU A 458 4.77 0.27 34.88
C GLU A 458 4.23 1.40 35.76
N LYS A 459 3.16 1.13 36.54
CA LYS A 459 2.67 2.08 37.55
C LYS A 459 3.69 2.19 38.67
N ARG A 460 3.97 3.41 39.12
CA ARG A 460 4.75 3.61 40.35
C ARG A 460 3.93 3.10 41.53
N ALA A 461 4.54 2.28 42.39
CA ALA A 461 3.95 1.93 43.67
C ALA A 461 3.95 3.21 44.54
N ASN A 462 2.80 3.83 44.76
CA ASN A 462 2.71 5.10 45.48
C ASN A 462 3.15 4.94 46.96
N LEU A 463 4.24 5.61 47.34
CA LEU A 463 4.38 6.18 48.67
C LEU A 463 3.55 7.47 48.73
N VAL A 464 2.45 7.38 49.48
CA VAL A 464 1.67 8.44 50.15
C VAL A 464 1.11 9.57 49.26
N ALA A 465 -0.23 9.60 49.22
CA ALA A 465 -1.02 10.75 48.79
C ALA A 465 -0.73 11.95 49.71
N SER A 466 0.02 12.93 49.21
CA SER A 466 -0.03 14.29 49.72
C SER A 466 -0.57 15.17 48.59
N SER A 467 -1.65 15.87 48.91
CA SER A 467 -2.37 16.81 48.07
C SER A 467 -1.47 17.87 47.41
N ALA A 468 -1.89 18.28 46.21
CA ALA A 468 -1.34 19.32 45.33
C ALA A 468 -0.21 18.86 44.38
N HIS A 469 -0.56 18.75 43.09
CA HIS A 469 0.20 18.30 41.92
C HIS A 469 0.14 16.79 41.67
N ILE A 470 -0.49 16.41 40.55
CA ILE A 470 -0.62 15.04 40.08
C ILE A 470 0.81 14.50 39.81
N LYS A 471 1.34 13.74 40.77
CA LYS A 471 2.66 13.08 40.73
C LYS A 471 2.69 12.05 39.59
N LYS A 472 3.80 12.02 38.82
CA LYS A 472 4.11 11.03 37.77
C LYS A 472 3.68 9.61 38.20
N THR A 473 2.57 9.12 37.64
CA THR A 473 1.92 7.84 38.03
C THR A 473 2.60 6.62 37.41
N TYR A 474 3.42 6.83 36.39
CA TYR A 474 4.10 5.79 35.63
C TYR A 474 5.62 6.01 35.61
N GLN A 475 6.37 4.95 35.33
CA GLN A 475 7.79 4.99 35.02
C GLN A 475 8.12 3.98 33.92
N VAL A 476 9.19 4.22 33.16
CA VAL A 476 9.78 3.18 32.30
C VAL A 476 10.19 2.01 33.18
N ARG A 477 9.95 0.78 32.72
CA ARG A 477 10.27 -0.41 33.50
C ARG A 477 11.77 -0.43 33.87
N PRO A 478 12.12 -0.67 35.15
CA PRO A 478 13.51 -0.67 35.60
C PRO A 478 14.41 -1.63 34.82
N GLY A 479 13.86 -2.77 34.38
CA GLY A 479 14.59 -3.74 33.54
C GLY A 479 15.07 -3.16 32.21
N ILE A 480 14.28 -2.29 31.59
CA ILE A 480 14.62 -1.62 30.31
C ILE A 480 15.74 -0.61 30.55
N VAL A 481 15.57 0.25 31.56
CA VAL A 481 16.56 1.29 31.91
C VAL A 481 17.90 0.65 32.29
N LYS A 482 17.86 -0.41 33.09
CA LYS A 482 19.05 -1.18 33.48
C LYS A 482 19.74 -1.76 32.25
N TRP A 483 19.00 -2.46 31.39
CA TRP A 483 19.56 -3.08 30.19
C TRP A 483 20.22 -2.06 29.26
N LEU A 484 19.56 -0.92 28.99
CA LEU A 484 20.10 0.14 28.15
C LEU A 484 21.38 0.76 28.74
N ARG A 485 21.43 0.98 30.06
CA ARG A 485 22.62 1.55 30.71
C ARG A 485 23.79 0.56 30.76
N GLU A 486 23.51 -0.73 30.98
CA GLU A 486 24.54 -1.78 30.95
C GLU A 486 25.18 -1.92 29.57
N LEU A 487 24.39 -1.69 28.50
CA LEU A 487 24.84 -1.72 27.11
C LEU A 487 26.03 -0.78 26.84
N VAL A 488 26.07 0.38 27.49
CA VAL A 488 27.18 1.37 27.37
C VAL A 488 28.52 0.77 27.85
N GLY A 489 28.46 -0.16 28.80
CA GLY A 489 29.64 -0.85 29.34
C GLY A 489 30.03 -2.10 28.57
N THR A 490 29.07 -2.79 27.93
CA THR A 490 29.27 -4.11 27.32
C THR A 490 29.40 -4.10 25.80
N ALA A 491 28.93 -3.04 25.13
CA ALA A 491 29.01 -2.95 23.67
C ALA A 491 30.47 -2.85 23.19
N SER A 492 30.78 -3.53 22.07
CA SER A 492 32.07 -3.44 21.39
C SER A 492 32.28 -2.12 20.62
N LEU A 493 31.25 -1.28 20.57
CA LEU A 493 31.22 0.02 19.89
C LEU A 493 31.74 1.15 20.79
N PRO A 494 32.10 2.32 20.22
CA PRO A 494 32.52 3.47 21.01
C PRO A 494 31.47 3.85 22.07
N LYS A 495 31.88 3.89 23.34
CA LYS A 495 30.98 4.17 24.47
C LYS A 495 30.19 5.47 24.32
N THR A 496 30.81 6.50 23.74
CA THR A 496 30.17 7.79 23.49
C THR A 496 29.00 7.68 22.52
N LEU A 497 29.13 6.86 21.48
CA LEU A 497 28.08 6.65 20.49
C LEU A 497 26.90 5.89 21.11
N VAL A 498 27.18 4.78 21.79
CA VAL A 498 26.13 3.97 22.46
C VAL A 498 25.44 4.79 23.56
N SER A 499 26.22 5.55 24.35
CA SER A 499 25.66 6.45 25.37
C SER A 499 24.75 7.51 24.77
N CYS A 500 25.11 8.09 23.62
CA CYS A 500 24.26 9.07 22.95
C CYS A 500 22.92 8.44 22.53
N CYS A 501 22.94 7.26 21.90
CA CYS A 501 21.72 6.54 21.54
C CYS A 501 20.85 6.22 22.76
N VAL A 502 21.46 5.73 23.85
CA VAL A 502 20.77 5.39 25.10
C VAL A 502 20.10 6.61 25.73
N GLU A 503 20.80 7.73 25.83
CA GLU A 503 20.22 8.96 26.39
C GLU A 503 19.07 9.48 25.53
N THR A 504 19.20 9.46 24.19
CA THR A 504 18.10 9.81 23.29
C THR A 504 16.88 8.90 23.50
N ILE A 505 17.08 7.57 23.59
CA ILE A 505 15.98 6.62 23.88
C ILE A 505 15.28 6.98 25.19
N LEU A 506 16.05 7.22 26.26
CA LEU A 506 15.48 7.51 27.58
C LEU A 506 14.71 8.84 27.60
N GLN A 507 15.12 9.83 26.81
CA GLN A 507 14.36 11.08 26.63
C GLN A 507 13.04 10.85 25.89
N LEU A 508 13.03 10.03 24.84
CA LEU A 508 11.81 9.69 24.09
C LEU A 508 10.83 8.86 24.94
N LEU A 509 11.36 8.04 25.85
CA LEU A 509 10.60 7.25 26.81
C LEU A 509 10.23 8.03 28.09
N GLU A 510 10.17 9.36 28.05
CA GLU A 510 9.59 10.13 29.16
C GLU A 510 8.09 9.82 29.27
N THR A 511 7.71 9.31 30.45
CA THR A 511 6.34 8.89 30.76
C THR A 511 5.39 10.06 30.95
N ASP A 512 5.90 11.21 31.37
CA ASP A 512 5.13 12.45 31.41
C ASP A 512 5.08 13.05 30.00
N ARG A 513 3.88 13.07 29.42
CA ARG A 513 3.66 13.53 28.06
C ARG A 513 4.12 14.98 27.83
N GLU A 514 3.89 15.87 28.78
CA GLU A 514 4.22 17.30 28.60
C GLU A 514 5.73 17.55 28.68
N SER A 515 6.47 16.64 29.32
CA SER A 515 7.93 16.63 29.37
C SER A 515 8.58 15.85 28.21
N ARG A 516 7.80 15.09 27.43
CA ARG A 516 8.29 14.30 26.30
C ARG A 516 8.62 15.24 25.12
N PRO A 517 9.77 15.07 24.45
CA PRO A 517 10.13 15.92 23.32
C PRO A 517 9.10 15.81 22.20
N LYS A 518 8.89 16.92 21.49
CA LYS A 518 8.12 16.94 20.23
C LYS A 518 8.98 16.40 19.10
N SER A 519 8.35 15.95 18.01
CA SER A 519 9.07 15.50 16.80
C SER A 519 10.04 16.55 16.25
N SER A 520 9.75 17.84 16.39
CA SER A 520 10.64 18.94 15.99
C SER A 520 11.90 19.07 16.85
N GLU A 521 11.90 18.49 18.05
CA GLU A 521 12.96 18.59 19.06
C GLU A 521 13.84 17.33 19.09
N VAL A 522 13.42 16.25 18.41
CA VAL A 522 14.20 15.01 18.31
C VAL A 522 15.42 15.26 17.42
N GLN A 523 16.60 15.34 18.03
CA GLN A 523 17.88 15.42 17.33
C GLN A 523 18.47 14.00 17.23
N MET A 524 18.65 13.50 16.00
CA MET A 524 19.17 12.15 15.67
C MET A 524 20.50 12.21 14.94
#